data_AF-A0ABD3U1F0-F1
#
_entry.id   AF-A0ABD3U1F0-F1
#
_cell.length_a   1.000
_cell.length_b   1.000
_cell.length_c   1.000
_cell.angle_alpha   90.00
_cell.angle_beta   90.00
_cell.angle_gamma   90.00
#
_symmetry.space_group_name_H-M   'P 1'
#
loop_
_entity.id
_entity.type
_entity.pdbx_description
1 polymer ?
#
loop_
_entity_poly.entity_id
_entity_poly.type
_entity_poly.pdbx_seq_one_letter_code
_entity_poly.pdbx_strand_id
1 'polypeptide(L)'
;MEARQMTQPISVVVEGRNYYPMVTKKTTCGDVIKYLLKYSQQKEKDKDSYSLIASNGIIEQKLPKKAKIMKVAEDLMPEANKVKFILRKKCRFVPKVCIDMHGRIYHKSSSKVRKDAPDSSSASKH
;
A
#
# COMPACT_ATOMS: atom_id res chain seq x y z
N MET A 1 13.33 33.86 12.77
CA MET A 1 13.00 32.74 13.69
C MET A 1 12.61 31.53 12.85
N GLU A 2 13.51 30.56 12.66
CA GLU A 2 13.16 29.29 12.02
C GLU A 2 12.29 28.48 12.98
N ALA A 3 11.03 28.26 12.60
CA ALA A 3 10.17 27.33 13.32
C ALA A 3 10.78 25.94 13.22
N ARG A 4 11.45 25.48 14.29
CA ARG A 4 11.89 24.09 14.43
C ARG A 4 10.66 23.21 14.21
N GLN A 5 10.55 22.59 13.03
CA GLN A 5 9.47 21.67 12.74
C GLN A 5 9.61 20.51 13.73
N MET A 6 8.71 20.45 14.71
CA MET A 6 8.71 19.41 15.72
C MET A 6 8.43 18.07 15.02
N THR A 7 9.46 17.25 14.90
CA THR A 7 9.38 15.87 14.43
C THR A 7 9.20 14.94 15.62
N GLN A 8 8.33 13.95 15.50
CA GLN A 8 8.13 12.93 16.53
C GLN A 8 8.27 11.53 15.91
N PRO A 9 8.90 10.57 16.62
CA PRO A 9 8.87 9.17 16.22
C PRO A 9 7.47 8.61 16.42
N ILE A 10 7.02 7.77 15.49
CA ILE A 10 5.81 6.96 15.65
C ILE A 10 6.15 5.48 15.51
N SER A 11 5.46 4.60 16.24
CA SER A 11 5.67 3.16 16.13
C SER A 11 4.90 2.59 14.94
N VAL A 12 5.61 2.01 13.97
CA VAL A 12 5.01 1.33 12.82
C VAL A 12 5.52 -0.11 12.71
N VAL A 13 4.61 -1.08 12.74
CA VAL A 13 4.89 -2.50 12.56
C VAL A 13 4.85 -2.85 11.07
N VAL A 14 5.91 -3.43 10.54
CA VAL A 14 5.99 -3.99 9.18
C VAL A 14 6.42 -5.44 9.30
N GLU A 15 5.57 -6.37 8.88
CA GLU A 15 5.86 -7.82 8.89
C GLU A 15 6.38 -8.33 10.26
N GLY A 16 5.80 -7.82 11.34
CA GLY A 16 6.17 -8.18 12.72
C GLY A 16 7.37 -7.43 13.29
N ARG A 17 8.03 -6.56 12.52
CA ARG A 17 9.14 -5.73 12.98
C ARG A 17 8.69 -4.30 13.24
N ASN A 18 9.18 -3.70 14.33
CA ASN A 18 8.88 -2.32 14.68
C ASN A 18 9.85 -1.35 13.99
N TYR A 19 9.31 -0.30 13.40
CA TYR A 19 10.02 0.82 12.78
C TYR A 19 9.57 2.12 13.43
N TYR A 20 10.48 3.09 13.53
CA TYR A 20 10.22 4.37 14.18
C TYR A 20 10.50 5.56 13.23
N PRO A 21 9.71 5.73 12.15
CA PRO A 21 9.88 6.87 11.26
C PRO A 21 9.62 8.19 11.99
N MET A 22 10.49 9.17 11.74
CA MET A 22 10.30 10.55 12.18
C MET A 22 9.24 11.21 11.31
N VAL A 23 8.16 11.68 11.92
CA VAL A 23 7.04 12.31 11.22
C VAL A 23 6.80 13.72 11.74
N THR A 24 6.21 14.55 10.89
CA THR A 24 5.77 15.92 11.21
C THR A 24 4.25 15.98 11.18
N LYS A 25 3.67 17.09 11.67
CA LYS A 25 2.23 17.38 11.55
C LYS A 25 1.71 17.40 10.11
N LYS A 26 2.59 17.57 9.12
CA LYS A 26 2.24 17.57 7.68
C LYS A 26 2.36 16.19 7.05
N THR A 27 3.08 15.25 7.68
CA THR A 27 3.35 13.93 7.12
C THR A 27 2.06 13.13 6.98
N THR A 28 1.83 12.63 5.76
CA THR A 28 0.66 11.79 5.47
C THR A 28 0.98 10.31 5.65
N CYS A 29 -0.06 9.49 5.80
CA CYS A 29 0.09 8.04 5.83
C CYS A 29 0.77 7.51 4.55
N GLY A 30 0.50 8.14 3.40
CA GLY A 30 1.15 7.82 2.13
C GLY A 30 2.66 8.08 2.13
N ASP A 31 3.12 9.15 2.77
CA ASP A 31 4.54 9.46 2.91
C ASP A 31 5.26 8.42 3.78
N VAL A 32 4.62 8.00 4.87
CA VAL A 32 5.15 6.94 5.75
C VAL A 32 5.23 5.61 5.02
N ILE A 33 4.20 5.22 4.25
CA ILE A 33 4.24 4.03 3.41
C ILE A 33 5.40 4.10 2.42
N LYS A 34 5.59 5.25 1.74
CA LYS A 34 6.68 5.45 0.80
C LYS A 34 8.06 5.29 1.47
N TYR A 35 8.22 5.91 2.63
CA TYR A 35 9.44 5.82 3.43
C TYR A 35 9.75 4.36 3.83
N LEU A 36 8.75 3.64 4.36
CA LEU A 36 8.93 2.26 4.81
C LEU A 36 9.23 1.29 3.65
N LEU A 37 8.60 1.48 2.49
CA LEU A 37 8.89 0.66 1.31
C LEU A 37 10.31 0.88 0.81
N LYS A 38 10.77 2.14 0.78
CA LYS A 38 12.16 2.46 0.42
C LYS A 38 13.15 1.81 1.39
N TYR A 39 12.86 1.85 2.69
CA TYR A 39 13.72 1.27 3.72
C TYR A 39 13.74 -0.27 3.69
N SER A 40 12.60 -0.88 3.37
CA SER A 40 12.45 -2.34 3.26
C SER A 40 12.94 -2.92 1.91
N GLN A 41 13.59 -2.12 1.06
CA GLN A 41 14.04 -2.48 -0.29
C GLN A 41 12.90 -2.99 -1.21
N GLN A 42 11.65 -2.61 -0.90
CA GLN A 42 10.51 -2.98 -1.73
C GLN A 42 10.30 -1.94 -2.84
N LYS A 43 9.71 -2.36 -3.96
CA LYS A 43 9.45 -1.47 -5.09
C LYS A 43 8.45 -0.39 -4.67
N GLU A 44 8.86 0.88 -4.74
CA GLU A 44 8.00 2.03 -4.43
C GLU A 44 6.71 2.05 -5.28
N LYS A 45 6.77 1.46 -6.49
CA LYS A 45 5.63 1.26 -7.39
C LYS A 45 4.49 0.45 -6.75
N ASP A 46 4.78 -0.36 -5.73
CA ASP A 46 3.80 -1.14 -5.01
C ASP A 46 3.11 -0.38 -3.87
N LYS A 47 3.37 0.92 -3.66
CA LYS A 47 2.72 1.74 -2.62
C LYS A 47 1.18 1.66 -2.63
N ASP A 48 0.56 1.39 -3.78
CA ASP A 48 -0.88 1.21 -3.93
C ASP A 48 -1.40 -0.15 -3.44
N SER A 49 -0.51 -1.13 -3.37
CA SER A 49 -0.73 -2.44 -2.80
C SER A 49 -0.61 -2.45 -1.27
N TYR A 50 -0.26 -1.34 -0.60
CA TYR A 50 -0.15 -1.27 0.86
C TYR A 50 -1.21 -0.34 1.49
N SER A 51 -1.50 -0.57 2.76
CA SER A 51 -2.35 0.28 3.60
C SER A 51 -1.78 0.36 4.99
N LEU A 52 -1.92 1.53 5.61
CA LEU A 52 -1.62 1.73 7.00
C LEU A 52 -2.88 1.48 7.82
N ILE A 53 -2.74 0.76 8.92
CA ILE A 53 -3.79 0.51 9.90
C ILE A 53 -3.32 1.15 11.20
N ALA A 54 -4.14 1.94 11.86
CA ALA A 54 -3.87 2.34 13.23
C ALA A 54 -4.62 1.40 14.18
N SER A 55 -3.94 0.96 15.23
CA SER A 55 -4.47 0.09 16.25
C SER A 55 -4.14 0.64 17.63
N ASN A 56 -5.12 0.70 18.52
CA ASN A 56 -4.93 0.99 19.94
C ASN A 56 -5.12 -0.26 20.82
N GLY A 57 -5.10 -1.46 20.22
CA GLY A 57 -5.34 -2.74 20.89
C GLY A 57 -6.82 -3.11 21.06
N ILE A 58 -7.74 -2.14 20.92
CA ILE A 58 -9.19 -2.36 21.00
C ILE A 58 -9.83 -2.20 19.62
N ILE A 59 -9.43 -1.16 18.90
CA ILE A 59 -9.95 -0.78 17.59
C ILE A 59 -8.82 -0.83 16.58
N GLU A 60 -9.07 -1.43 15.42
CA GLU A 60 -8.21 -1.35 14.24
C GLU A 60 -8.91 -0.56 13.13
N GLN A 61 -8.28 0.53 12.69
CA GLN A 61 -8.82 1.39 11.64
C GLN A 61 -7.86 1.48 10.46
N LYS A 62 -8.37 1.15 9.27
CA LYS A 62 -7.64 1.36 8.01
C LYS A 62 -7.62 2.85 7.66
N LEU A 63 -6.42 3.38 7.41
CA LEU A 63 -6.23 4.80 7.17
C LEU A 63 -6.18 5.15 5.68
N PRO A 64 -6.80 6.27 5.28
CA PRO A 64 -6.63 6.78 3.93
C PRO A 64 -5.22 7.37 3.77
N LYS A 65 -4.62 7.19 2.59
CA LYS A 65 -3.24 7.63 2.32
C LYS A 65 -3.02 9.13 2.53
N LYS A 66 -4.06 9.94 2.31
CA LYS A 66 -4.02 11.40 2.45
C LYS A 66 -4.21 11.85 3.91
N ALA A 67 -4.56 10.96 4.85
CA ALA A 67 -4.68 11.33 6.25
C ALA A 67 -3.32 11.70 6.84
N LYS A 68 -3.31 12.74 7.67
CA LYS A 68 -2.16 13.17 8.44
C LYS A 68 -1.98 12.22 9.62
N ILE A 69 -0.81 11.61 9.72
CA ILE A 69 -0.60 10.50 10.66
C ILE A 69 -0.65 10.96 12.13
N MET A 70 -0.13 12.15 12.43
CA MET A 70 -0.20 12.72 13.78
C MET A 70 -1.64 13.00 14.20
N LYS A 71 -2.46 13.56 13.30
CA LYS A 71 -3.87 13.79 13.58
C LYS A 71 -4.60 12.49 13.91
N VAL A 72 -4.32 11.43 13.15
CA VAL A 72 -4.89 10.10 13.42
C VAL A 72 -4.46 9.57 14.79
N ALA A 73 -3.19 9.75 15.17
CA ALA A 73 -2.72 9.35 16.50
C ALA A 73 -3.46 10.10 17.61
N GLU A 74 -3.63 11.42 17.46
CA GLU A 74 -4.38 12.29 18.38
C GLU A 74 -5.87 11.91 18.47
N ASP A 75 -6.50 11.59 17.33
CA ASP A 75 -7.93 11.23 17.25
C ASP A 75 -8.24 9.86 17.88
N LEU A 76 -7.33 8.87 17.75
CA LEU A 76 -7.54 7.51 18.28
C LEU A 76 -7.27 7.39 19.78
N MET A 77 -6.32 8.17 20.29
CA MET A 77 -6.11 8.36 21.73
C MET A 77 -5.43 9.72 21.95
N PRO A 78 -5.86 10.51 22.96
CA PRO A 78 -5.14 11.72 23.35
C PRO A 78 -3.70 11.41 23.81
N GLU A 79 -3.42 10.17 24.20
CA GLU A 79 -2.08 9.63 24.45
C GLU A 79 -1.54 8.90 23.21
N ALA A 80 -0.92 9.64 22.28
CA ALA A 80 -0.36 9.12 21.04
C ALA A 80 0.61 7.92 21.22
N ASN A 81 1.22 7.77 22.41
CA ASN A 81 2.17 6.69 22.72
C ASN A 81 1.55 5.28 22.77
N LYS A 82 0.22 5.16 22.77
CA LYS A 82 -0.47 3.86 22.79
C LYS A 82 -0.95 3.40 21.41
N VAL A 83 -0.86 4.26 20.39
CA VAL A 83 -1.30 3.93 19.02
C VAL A 83 -0.16 3.26 18.26
N LYS A 84 -0.40 2.01 17.83
CA LYS A 84 0.49 1.27 16.94
C LYS A 84 -0.01 1.38 15.51
N PHE A 85 0.86 1.79 14.60
CA PHE A 85 0.56 1.72 13.17
C PHE A 85 1.05 0.39 12.61
N ILE A 86 0.34 -0.18 11.66
CA ILE A 86 0.67 -1.47 11.04
C ILE A 86 0.62 -1.29 9.53
N LEU A 87 1.71 -1.57 8.85
CA LEU A 87 1.76 -1.62 7.40
C LEU A 87 1.30 -3.00 6.95
N ARG A 88 0.15 -3.07 6.28
CA ARG A 88 -0.34 -4.30 5.67
C ARG A 88 -0.35 -4.19 4.15
N LYS A 89 0.10 -5.27 3.50
CA LYS A 89 -0.14 -5.47 2.08
C LYS A 89 -1.62 -5.77 1.89
N LYS A 90 -2.29 -4.99 1.04
CA LYS A 90 -3.61 -5.34 0.53
C LYS A 90 -3.46 -6.69 -0.17
N CYS A 91 -4.17 -7.71 0.28
CA CYS A 91 -4.37 -8.87 -0.55
C CYS A 91 -5.01 -8.37 -1.85
N ARG A 92 -4.28 -8.48 -2.96
CA ARG A 92 -4.95 -8.49 -4.26
C ARG A 92 -5.75 -9.77 -4.22
N PHE A 93 -7.04 -9.67 -3.88
CA PHE A 93 -7.96 -10.68 -4.35
C PHE A 93 -7.79 -10.63 -5.87
N VAL A 94 -7.24 -11.69 -6.44
CA VAL A 94 -7.13 -11.85 -7.88
C VAL A 94 -8.35 -12.68 -8.28
N PRO A 95 -9.55 -12.08 -8.53
CA PRO A 95 -10.66 -12.87 -9.00
C PRO A 95 -10.40 -13.18 -10.46
N LYS A 96 -9.83 -14.35 -10.74
CA LYS A 96 -9.57 -14.77 -12.11
C LYS A 96 -9.84 -16.24 -12.35
N VAL A 97 -10.26 -17.00 -11.35
CA VAL A 97 -10.61 -18.40 -11.57
C VAL A 97 -12.05 -18.46 -12.05
N CYS A 98 -12.23 -18.82 -13.31
CA CYS A 98 -13.52 -19.19 -13.86
C CYS A 98 -13.54 -20.71 -14.04
N ILE A 99 -14.71 -21.31 -13.82
CA ILE A 99 -14.95 -22.75 -14.03
C ILE A 99 -15.87 -22.85 -15.24
N ASP A 100 -15.46 -23.59 -16.26
CA ASP A 100 -16.32 -23.86 -17.42
C ASP A 100 -17.41 -24.90 -17.07
N MET A 101 -18.43 -25.08 -17.92
CA MET A 101 -19.50 -26.07 -17.73
C MET A 101 -18.97 -27.53 -17.56
N HIS A 102 -17.74 -27.81 -17.96
CA HIS A 102 -17.04 -29.10 -17.80
C HIS A 102 -16.11 -29.15 -16.58
N GLY A 103 -16.17 -28.17 -15.67
CA GLY A 103 -15.38 -28.17 -14.45
C GLY A 103 -13.91 -27.75 -14.61
N ARG A 104 -13.49 -27.26 -15.79
CA ARG A 104 -12.09 -26.81 -15.96
C ARG A 104 -11.86 -25.44 -15.38
N ILE A 105 -10.84 -25.34 -14.55
CA ILE A 105 -10.35 -24.13 -13.89
C ILE A 105 -9.47 -23.35 -14.88
N TYR A 106 -9.83 -22.11 -15.21
CA TYR A 106 -9.00 -21.25 -16.07
C TYR A 106 -8.84 -19.83 -15.53
N HIS A 107 -7.71 -19.20 -15.86
CA HIS A 107 -7.39 -17.83 -15.49
C HIS A 107 -7.92 -16.82 -16.52
N LYS A 108 -8.84 -15.94 -16.12
CA LYS A 108 -9.38 -14.87 -16.99
C LYS A 108 -8.37 -13.73 -17.18
N SER A 109 -7.25 -13.92 -17.86
CA SER A 109 -6.23 -12.89 -18.13
C SER A 109 -6.86 -11.52 -18.40
N SER A 110 -6.46 -10.49 -17.63
CA SER A 110 -6.97 -9.13 -17.87
C SER A 110 -6.58 -8.75 -19.28
N SER A 111 -7.56 -8.58 -20.16
CA SER A 111 -7.40 -8.13 -21.53
C SER A 111 -6.69 -6.78 -21.55
N LYS A 112 -5.36 -6.78 -21.57
CA LYS A 112 -4.61 -5.71 -22.19
C LYS A 112 -4.49 -6.14 -23.63
N VAL A 113 -5.49 -5.74 -24.42
CA VAL A 113 -5.44 -5.81 -25.88
C VAL A 113 -4.16 -5.07 -26.27
N ARG A 114 -3.09 -5.82 -26.55
CA ARG A 114 -2.01 -5.29 -27.36
C ARG A 114 -2.67 -5.10 -28.72
N LYS A 115 -2.78 -3.86 -29.16
CA LYS A 115 -3.02 -3.56 -30.56
C LYS A 115 -1.72 -3.95 -31.26
N ASP A 116 -1.59 -5.22 -31.61
CA ASP A 116 -0.59 -5.63 -32.58
C ASP A 116 -0.93 -4.90 -33.89
N ALA A 117 0.04 -4.12 -34.37
CA ALA A 117 -0.04 -3.42 -35.64
C ALA A 117 -0.30 -4.44 -36.77
N PRO A 118 -1.04 -4.08 -37.83
CA PRO A 118 -1.17 -4.95 -38.98
C PRO A 118 0.17 -4.98 -39.71
N ASP A 119 0.95 -6.07 -39.55
CA ASP A 119 2.04 -6.37 -40.47
C ASP A 119 1.44 -7.03 -41.71
N SER A 120 1.45 -6.26 -42.78
CA SER A 120 0.94 -6.59 -44.11
C SER A 120 1.86 -7.59 -44.82
N SER A 121 1.26 -8.73 -45.21
CA SER A 121 1.45 -9.47 -46.48
C SER A 121 2.84 -9.58 -47.12
N SER A 122 3.32 -10.84 -47.28
CA SER A 122 3.94 -11.45 -48.49
C SER A 122 4.85 -12.61 -48.07
N ALA A 123 4.99 -13.76 -48.73
CA ALA A 123 4.43 -14.32 -49.95
C ALA A 123 4.68 -15.84 -49.92
N SER A 124 3.74 -16.62 -50.43
CA SER A 124 3.95 -18.00 -50.86
C SER A 124 4.87 -18.03 -52.08
N LYS A 125 5.82 -18.98 -52.14
CA LYS A 125 6.28 -19.58 -53.39
C LYS A 125 6.50 -21.07 -53.20
N HIS A 126 5.70 -21.84 -53.96
CA HIS A 126 6.06 -23.13 -54.51
C HIS A 126 7.14 -22.93 -55.59
#